data_AF-A0A8W7PHY1-F1
#
_entry.id   AF-A0A8W7PHY1-F1
#
_cell.length_a   1.000
_cell.length_b   1.000
_cell.length_c   1.000
_cell.angle_alpha   90.00
_cell.angle_beta   90.00
_cell.angle_gamma   90.00
#
_symmetry.space_group_name_H-M   'P 1'
#
loop_
_entity.id
_entity.type
_entity.pdbx_description
1 polymer ?
#
loop_
_entity_poly.entity_id
_entity_poly.type
_entity_poly.pdbx_seq_one_letter_code
_entity_poly.pdbx_strand_id
1 'polypeptide(L)'
;MDNKGSPPTHSISLPEQIITFELSSYEWSQNLVCIALMDKLILGSVRFPEESENECFEWNQLKEIHHKSRPHSVAFAPETSLAVVPKKVVLASAGSDYKIRIFQSDLDQSDTVQLLEGHSSYVNHVSWDPDGEFLASCSDDNSCVLWKCKEDYSQGPSFFFGSAVQSAKWHPEESGHLLIAEKCGAIHLYKVHMKTSMLSVETDTNPLSYADWSLANAAYVAAMARGCIFSWDLKNASWPIENKPMHDECGHIVKFSPHSESVVASIGRPNATLKVIHLKNKLPQIEAKLLLYGGLCWHYQLPYVVAASDRSDVLSHPDYFGVHKLFTVEDLFKARVHFGHKEGTLNDNMKGYLYGSRLGHCIIDLDKTVDYLRAALNVAAHIAYRDGIILFFNRNALNAHRVEQTAKECGEFAHTRYWRGGVFTNAKVQFGAVTRLPDLCIFFNTMNNVLDMHTAVRDAAKMNIPTIGIVDTNCNPNLITYPVPGNDDSPAAIELYCKLFKNAILLGKEKRKAHLASEAQ
;
A
#
# COMPACT_ATOMS: atom_id res chain seq x y z
N MET A 1 19.35 8.01 -9.29
CA MET A 1 18.58 7.22 -10.28
C MET A 1 17.13 7.52 -9.99
N ASP A 2 16.55 8.37 -10.81
CA ASP A 2 15.25 9.00 -10.52
C ASP A 2 14.14 7.95 -10.49
N ASN A 3 13.52 7.76 -9.32
CA ASN A 3 12.31 6.97 -9.07
C ASN A 3 11.06 7.59 -9.75
N LYS A 4 11.16 7.95 -11.03
CA LYS A 4 10.05 8.54 -11.79
C LYS A 4 9.25 7.41 -12.46
N GLY A 5 8.45 6.70 -11.65
CA GLY A 5 7.28 6.00 -12.21
C GLY A 5 6.29 7.02 -12.77
N SER A 6 5.51 6.64 -13.78
CA SER A 6 4.47 7.52 -14.33
C SER A 6 3.42 7.82 -13.25
N PRO A 7 3.17 9.10 -12.90
CA PRO A 7 2.14 9.43 -11.92
C PRO A 7 0.74 9.07 -12.44
N PRO A 8 -0.21 8.73 -11.56
CA PRO A 8 -1.58 8.46 -11.98
C PRO A 8 -2.25 9.74 -12.50
N THR A 9 -3.03 9.62 -13.59
CA THR A 9 -3.81 10.73 -14.16
C THR A 9 -4.97 11.12 -13.25
N HIS A 10 -5.66 10.11 -12.70
CA HIS A 10 -6.80 10.27 -11.78
C HIS A 10 -6.66 9.29 -10.62
N SER A 11 -7.17 9.67 -9.45
CA SER A 11 -7.15 8.81 -8.25
C SER A 11 -8.45 8.91 -7.48
N ILE A 12 -8.91 7.76 -6.98
CA ILE A 12 -10.04 7.64 -6.05
C ILE A 12 -9.45 7.18 -4.72
N SER A 13 -9.77 7.89 -3.64
CA SER A 13 -9.36 7.53 -2.28
C SER A 13 -10.51 6.83 -1.57
N LEU A 14 -10.25 5.64 -1.03
CA LEU A 14 -11.20 4.88 -0.21
C LEU A 14 -10.69 4.75 1.24
N PRO A 15 -11.60 4.58 2.21
CA PRO A 15 -11.23 4.48 3.62
C PRO A 15 -10.53 3.16 3.96
N GLU A 16 -10.86 2.07 3.26
CA GLU A 16 -10.40 0.71 3.56
C GLU A 16 -9.49 0.13 2.46
N GLN A 17 -8.79 -0.96 2.79
CA GLN A 17 -7.94 -1.68 1.85
C GLN A 17 -8.77 -2.36 0.76
N ILE A 18 -8.43 -2.10 -0.50
CA ILE A 18 -9.03 -2.77 -1.67
C ILE A 18 -8.43 -4.17 -1.80
N ILE A 19 -9.28 -5.20 -1.77
CA ILE A 19 -8.88 -6.60 -1.95
C ILE A 19 -8.86 -6.96 -3.43
N THR A 20 -9.95 -6.66 -4.13
CA THR A 20 -10.09 -6.85 -5.57
C THR A 20 -11.06 -5.80 -6.11
N PHE A 21 -11.00 -5.50 -7.40
CA PHE A 21 -12.02 -4.67 -8.04
C PHE A 21 -12.18 -5.12 -9.49
N GLU A 22 -13.31 -4.78 -10.07
CA GLU A 22 -13.59 -5.01 -11.47
C GLU A 22 -14.34 -3.82 -12.06
N LEU A 23 -13.99 -3.46 -13.30
CA LEU A 23 -14.78 -2.59 -14.16
C LEU A 23 -15.66 -3.48 -15.04
N SER A 24 -16.85 -3.00 -15.38
CA SER A 24 -17.69 -3.72 -16.32
C SER A 24 -16.97 -3.91 -17.66
N SER A 25 -17.04 -5.13 -18.17
CA SER A 25 -16.49 -5.52 -19.47
C SER A 25 -17.50 -5.37 -20.61
N TYR A 26 -18.63 -4.69 -20.39
CA TYR A 26 -19.71 -4.55 -21.38
C TYR A 26 -19.92 -3.11 -21.78
N GLU A 27 -20.24 -2.89 -23.06
CA GLU A 27 -20.41 -1.56 -23.67
C GLU A 27 -21.44 -0.69 -22.95
N TRP A 28 -22.61 -1.25 -22.65
CA TRP A 28 -23.73 -0.53 -22.03
C TRP A 28 -23.54 -0.26 -20.53
N SER A 29 -22.52 -0.83 -19.90
CA SER A 29 -22.25 -0.64 -18.47
C SER A 29 -20.80 -0.30 -18.15
N GLN A 30 -20.02 0.16 -19.14
CA GLN A 30 -18.58 0.43 -19.04
C GLN A 30 -18.16 1.33 -17.86
N ASN A 31 -19.06 2.21 -17.45
CA ASN A 31 -18.83 3.18 -16.37
C ASN A 31 -19.09 2.59 -14.97
N LEU A 32 -19.57 1.35 -14.86
CA LEU A 32 -19.75 0.68 -13.58
C LEU A 32 -18.44 0.07 -13.10
N VAL A 33 -18.15 0.29 -11.82
CA VAL A 33 -17.06 -0.38 -11.12
C VAL A 33 -17.59 -1.02 -9.85
N CYS A 34 -17.11 -2.21 -9.55
CA CYS A 34 -17.33 -2.89 -8.28
C CYS A 34 -16.00 -3.03 -7.55
N ILE A 35 -15.92 -2.47 -6.36
CA ILE A 35 -14.72 -2.47 -5.51
C ILE A 35 -15.00 -3.34 -4.31
N ALA A 36 -14.19 -4.38 -4.14
CA ALA A 36 -14.32 -5.34 -3.06
C ALA A 36 -13.35 -4.99 -1.93
N LEU A 37 -13.91 -4.65 -0.77
CA LEU A 37 -13.20 -4.40 0.48
C LEU A 37 -13.16 -5.68 1.32
N MET A 38 -12.82 -5.58 2.61
CA MET A 38 -12.70 -6.74 3.49
C MET A 38 -14.05 -7.42 3.78
N ASP A 39 -15.11 -6.64 4.02
CA ASP A 39 -16.44 -7.13 4.40
C ASP A 39 -17.59 -6.47 3.59
N LYS A 40 -17.25 -5.72 2.54
CA LYS A 40 -18.20 -4.91 1.77
C LYS A 40 -17.83 -4.91 0.28
N LEU A 41 -18.84 -4.78 -0.57
CA LEU A 41 -18.71 -4.47 -1.98
C LEU A 41 -19.27 -3.06 -2.21
N ILE A 42 -18.46 -2.17 -2.76
CA ILE A 42 -18.87 -0.83 -3.16
C ILE A 42 -19.14 -0.85 -4.66
N LEU A 43 -20.38 -0.59 -5.04
CA LEU A 43 -20.75 -0.33 -6.42
C LEU A 43 -20.71 1.17 -6.68
N GLY A 44 -19.97 1.59 -7.70
CA GLY A 44 -19.91 2.99 -8.10
C GLY A 44 -19.92 3.16 -9.60
N SER A 45 -20.17 4.40 -10.02
CA SER A 45 -20.06 4.84 -11.40
C SER A 45 -18.88 5.80 -11.52
N VAL A 46 -18.02 5.52 -12.50
CA VAL A 46 -16.91 6.38 -12.91
C VAL A 46 -17.30 7.04 -14.23
N ARG A 47 -17.10 8.35 -14.35
CA ARG A 47 -17.14 9.06 -15.64
C ARG A 47 -15.81 9.73 -15.88
N PHE A 48 -15.27 9.51 -17.07
CA PHE A 48 -14.01 10.09 -17.48
C PHE A 48 -14.21 11.47 -18.12
N PRO A 49 -13.18 12.34 -18.12
CA PRO A 49 -13.25 13.68 -18.70
C PRO A 49 -13.82 13.71 -20.12
N GLU A 50 -13.43 12.73 -20.96
CA GLU A 50 -13.85 12.62 -22.37
C GLU A 50 -15.35 12.34 -22.54
N GLU A 51 -16.02 11.81 -21.51
CA GLU A 51 -17.45 11.52 -21.51
C GLU A 51 -18.28 12.59 -20.78
N SER A 52 -17.61 13.48 -20.03
CA SER A 52 -18.26 14.50 -19.21
C SER A 52 -18.34 15.85 -19.92
N GLU A 53 -19.46 16.55 -19.80
CA GLU A 53 -19.59 17.92 -20.34
C GLU A 53 -18.63 18.92 -19.67
N ASN A 54 -18.20 18.63 -18.43
CA ASN A 54 -17.34 19.49 -17.63
C ASN A 54 -15.83 19.18 -17.79
N GLU A 55 -15.47 18.22 -18.64
CA GLU A 55 -14.09 17.70 -18.79
C GLU A 55 -13.42 17.31 -17.44
N CYS A 56 -14.22 16.82 -16.50
CA CYS A 56 -13.77 16.47 -15.15
C CYS A 56 -14.00 14.99 -14.87
N PHE A 57 -13.07 14.37 -14.15
CA PHE A 57 -13.24 13.01 -13.66
C PHE A 57 -14.25 13.00 -12.50
N GLU A 58 -15.31 12.22 -12.63
CA GLU A 58 -16.39 12.11 -11.64
C GLU A 58 -16.46 10.68 -11.09
N TRP A 59 -16.48 10.57 -9.76
CA TRP A 59 -16.70 9.31 -9.04
C TRP A 59 -17.96 9.42 -8.20
N ASN A 60 -18.93 8.54 -8.46
CA ASN A 60 -20.19 8.48 -7.73
C ASN A 60 -20.38 7.10 -7.11
N GLN A 61 -20.38 7.02 -5.78
CA GLN A 61 -20.73 5.81 -5.07
C GLN A 61 -22.25 5.59 -5.14
N LEU A 62 -22.67 4.49 -5.78
CA LEU A 62 -24.07 4.17 -5.99
C LEU A 62 -24.64 3.40 -4.80
N LYS A 63 -23.96 2.34 -4.36
CA LYS A 63 -24.47 1.44 -3.33
C LYS A 63 -23.35 0.70 -2.60
N GLU A 64 -23.59 0.42 -1.32
CA GLU A 64 -22.74 -0.43 -0.49
C GLU A 64 -23.50 -1.73 -0.19
N ILE A 65 -22.88 -2.87 -0.51
CA ILE A 65 -23.44 -4.21 -0.30
C ILE A 65 -22.57 -4.92 0.73
N HIS A 66 -23.15 -5.26 1.88
CA HIS A 66 -22.41 -5.97 2.91
C HIS A 66 -22.14 -7.43 2.51
N HIS A 67 -20.89 -7.86 2.65
CA HIS A 67 -20.42 -9.18 2.30
C HIS A 67 -19.94 -9.94 3.55
N LYS A 68 -20.46 -11.16 3.76
CA LYS A 68 -20.22 -11.92 5.01
C LYS A 68 -18.79 -12.47 5.15
N SER A 69 -18.06 -12.57 4.05
CA SER A 69 -16.70 -13.11 3.98
C SER A 69 -15.79 -12.20 3.17
N ARG A 70 -14.48 -12.48 3.09
CA ARG A 70 -13.58 -11.68 2.27
C ARG A 70 -13.74 -12.06 0.79
N PRO A 71 -14.11 -11.13 -0.12
CA PRO A 71 -14.20 -11.43 -1.55
C PRO A 71 -12.81 -11.54 -2.19
N HIS A 72 -12.59 -12.58 -2.99
CA HIS A 72 -11.35 -12.83 -3.74
C HIS A 72 -11.45 -12.42 -5.21
N SER A 73 -12.60 -12.67 -5.84
CA SER A 73 -12.86 -12.35 -7.24
C SER A 73 -14.28 -11.80 -7.37
N VAL A 74 -14.45 -10.86 -8.31
CA VAL A 74 -15.74 -10.25 -8.66
C VAL A 74 -15.86 -10.29 -10.18
N ALA A 75 -17.08 -10.54 -10.67
CA ALA A 75 -17.43 -10.62 -12.09
C ALA A 75 -18.79 -9.94 -12.35
N PHE A 76 -18.86 -9.00 -13.30
CA PHE A 76 -20.15 -8.45 -13.78
C PHE A 76 -20.86 -9.42 -14.74
N ALA A 77 -22.18 -9.55 -14.59
CA ALA A 77 -23.01 -10.27 -15.55
C ALA A 77 -23.39 -9.39 -16.76
N PRO A 78 -23.59 -9.98 -17.95
CA PRO A 78 -23.94 -9.23 -19.16
C PRO A 78 -25.29 -8.50 -19.04
N GLU A 79 -26.23 -9.05 -18.27
CA GLU A 79 -27.55 -8.43 -18.03
C GLU A 79 -27.49 -7.09 -17.26
N THR A 80 -26.32 -6.74 -16.72
CA THR A 80 -26.12 -5.52 -15.94
C THR A 80 -26.27 -4.28 -16.82
N SER A 81 -27.30 -3.47 -16.57
CA SER A 81 -27.50 -2.20 -17.26
C SER A 81 -28.13 -1.15 -16.35
N LEU A 82 -27.63 0.09 -16.45
CA LEU A 82 -28.19 1.27 -15.80
C LEU A 82 -29.14 2.07 -16.70
N ALA A 83 -29.10 1.82 -18.00
CA ALA A 83 -29.85 2.60 -18.99
C ALA A 83 -31.31 2.14 -19.09
N VAL A 84 -31.56 0.84 -18.89
CA VAL A 84 -32.90 0.25 -18.93
C VAL A 84 -33.59 0.42 -17.58
N VAL A 85 -34.88 0.74 -17.59
CA VAL A 85 -35.73 0.79 -16.39
C VAL A 85 -36.64 -0.44 -16.38
N PRO A 86 -36.66 -1.26 -15.32
CA PRO A 86 -35.92 -1.09 -14.07
C PRO A 86 -34.41 -1.34 -14.24
N LYS A 87 -33.61 -0.58 -13.49
CA LYS A 87 -32.15 -0.77 -13.46
C LYS A 87 -31.88 -2.13 -12.84
N LYS A 88 -31.02 -2.94 -13.46
CA LYS A 88 -30.69 -4.27 -12.97
C LYS A 88 -29.17 -4.39 -12.95
N VAL A 89 -28.59 -4.59 -11.77
CA VAL A 89 -27.17 -4.86 -11.59
C VAL A 89 -27.00 -6.27 -11.04
N VAL A 90 -26.29 -7.11 -11.78
CA VAL A 90 -26.01 -8.49 -11.38
C VAL A 90 -24.49 -8.71 -11.31
N LEU A 91 -24.03 -9.15 -10.14
CA LEU A 91 -22.63 -9.33 -9.80
C LEU A 91 -22.43 -10.73 -9.24
N ALA A 92 -21.36 -11.40 -9.63
CA ALA A 92 -20.88 -12.60 -8.95
C ALA A 92 -19.66 -12.25 -8.10
N SER A 93 -19.61 -12.72 -6.86
CA SER A 93 -18.41 -12.66 -6.02
C SER A 93 -18.03 -14.05 -5.52
N ALA A 94 -16.73 -14.31 -5.46
CA ALA A 94 -16.16 -15.48 -4.80
C ALA A 94 -15.68 -15.08 -3.39
N GLY A 95 -16.18 -15.74 -2.35
CA GLY A 95 -15.78 -15.48 -0.97
C GLY A 95 -14.67 -16.41 -0.46
N SER A 96 -14.01 -16.00 0.62
CA SER A 96 -13.03 -16.81 1.36
C SER A 96 -13.63 -18.04 2.05
N ASP A 97 -14.96 -18.17 2.04
CA ASP A 97 -15.71 -19.31 2.55
C ASP A 97 -16.00 -20.39 1.49
N TYR A 98 -15.30 -20.34 0.35
CA TYR A 98 -15.40 -21.28 -0.78
C TYR A 98 -16.73 -21.23 -1.54
N LYS A 99 -17.58 -20.25 -1.22
CA LYS A 99 -18.90 -20.07 -1.82
C LYS A 99 -18.88 -18.91 -2.80
N ILE A 100 -19.70 -19.03 -3.84
CA ILE A 100 -19.94 -17.95 -4.79
C ILE A 100 -21.29 -17.33 -4.45
N ARG A 101 -21.36 -16.00 -4.48
CA ARG A 101 -22.58 -15.24 -4.21
C ARG A 101 -22.95 -14.46 -5.46
N ILE A 102 -24.20 -14.60 -5.88
CA ILE A 102 -24.77 -13.77 -6.94
C ILE A 102 -25.59 -12.68 -6.26
N PHE A 103 -25.17 -11.45 -6.45
CA PHE A 103 -25.89 -10.26 -6.02
C PHE A 103 -26.69 -9.72 -7.19
N GLN A 104 -27.99 -9.60 -7.00
CA GLN A 104 -28.86 -8.85 -7.90
C GLN A 104 -29.43 -7.67 -7.12
N SER A 105 -29.26 -6.47 -7.69
CA SER A 105 -29.68 -5.22 -7.08
C SER A 105 -30.32 -4.32 -8.12
N ASP A 106 -31.44 -3.70 -7.75
CA ASP A 106 -32.07 -2.66 -8.57
C ASP A 106 -31.58 -1.24 -8.18
N LEU A 107 -30.50 -1.15 -7.40
CA LEU A 107 -29.94 0.06 -6.75
C LEU A 107 -30.83 0.71 -5.68
N ASP A 108 -32.14 0.43 -5.69
CA ASP A 108 -33.07 0.90 -4.66
C ASP A 108 -33.06 -0.03 -3.44
N GLN A 109 -34.16 -0.73 -3.13
CA GLN A 109 -34.32 -1.50 -1.88
C GLN A 109 -34.29 -3.02 -2.04
N SER A 110 -34.50 -3.55 -3.25
CA SER A 110 -34.46 -4.99 -3.55
C SER A 110 -33.03 -5.45 -3.80
N ASP A 111 -32.40 -6.01 -2.76
CA ASP A 111 -31.16 -6.76 -2.89
C ASP A 111 -31.41 -8.24 -2.63
N THR A 112 -31.16 -9.06 -3.65
CA THR A 112 -31.23 -10.52 -3.52
C THR A 112 -29.84 -11.10 -3.61
N VAL A 113 -29.55 -12.05 -2.73
CA VAL A 113 -28.28 -12.80 -2.71
C VAL A 113 -28.59 -14.26 -2.89
N GLN A 114 -28.15 -14.84 -4.00
CA GLN A 114 -28.17 -16.28 -4.21
C GLN A 114 -26.81 -16.87 -3.87
N LEU A 115 -26.82 -18.01 -3.19
CA LEU A 115 -25.62 -18.70 -2.72
C LEU A 115 -25.39 -19.96 -3.55
N LEU A 116 -24.21 -20.04 -4.15
CA LEU A 116 -23.78 -21.22 -4.91
C LEU A 116 -22.75 -21.98 -4.08
N GLU A 117 -23.12 -23.19 -3.69
CA GLU A 117 -22.27 -24.13 -2.97
C GLU A 117 -21.89 -25.26 -3.93
N GLY A 118 -20.60 -25.56 -4.03
CA GLY A 118 -20.11 -26.61 -4.93
C GLY A 118 -18.60 -26.83 -4.87
N HIS A 119 -17.83 -25.79 -4.59
CA HIS A 119 -16.39 -25.89 -4.42
C HIS A 119 -15.99 -26.34 -3.01
N SER A 120 -14.90 -27.10 -2.93
CA SER A 120 -14.33 -27.57 -1.65
C SER A 120 -13.12 -26.76 -1.18
N SER A 121 -12.64 -25.82 -2.00
CA SER A 121 -11.47 -24.97 -1.73
C SER A 121 -11.70 -23.54 -2.24
N TYR A 122 -10.67 -22.70 -2.17
CA TYR A 122 -10.73 -21.29 -2.62
C TYR A 122 -11.07 -21.19 -4.11
N VAL A 123 -12.03 -20.33 -4.41
CA VAL A 123 -12.40 -19.96 -5.78
C VAL A 123 -11.47 -18.83 -6.23
N ASN A 124 -10.59 -19.12 -7.17
CA ASN A 124 -9.55 -18.20 -7.64
C ASN A 124 -10.11 -17.14 -8.60
N HIS A 125 -11.04 -17.53 -9.48
CA HIS A 125 -11.58 -16.66 -10.50
C HIS A 125 -13.01 -17.03 -10.87
N VAL A 126 -13.81 -16.02 -11.20
CA VAL A 126 -15.19 -16.15 -11.68
C VAL A 126 -15.31 -15.36 -12.98
N SER A 127 -15.98 -15.92 -14.00
CA SER A 127 -16.20 -15.23 -15.28
C SER A 127 -17.54 -15.59 -15.88
N TRP A 128 -18.25 -14.57 -16.36
CA TRP A 128 -19.51 -14.73 -17.09
C TRP A 128 -19.28 -14.99 -18.57
N ASP A 129 -20.12 -15.85 -19.14
CA ASP A 129 -20.25 -16.03 -20.59
C ASP A 129 -20.89 -14.77 -21.20
N PRO A 130 -20.40 -14.25 -22.35
CA PRO A 130 -20.98 -13.07 -22.99
C PRO A 130 -22.48 -13.19 -23.29
N ASP A 131 -22.95 -14.40 -23.60
CA ASP A 131 -24.37 -14.70 -23.85
C ASP A 131 -25.21 -14.80 -22.55
N GLY A 132 -24.55 -14.82 -21.38
CA GLY A 132 -25.20 -14.93 -20.07
C GLY A 132 -25.79 -16.31 -19.79
N GLU A 133 -25.44 -17.35 -20.55
CA GLU A 133 -25.96 -18.70 -20.33
C GLU A 133 -25.28 -19.39 -19.16
N PHE A 134 -23.96 -19.22 -19.05
CA PHE A 134 -23.13 -19.89 -18.06
C PHE A 134 -22.27 -18.91 -17.26
N LEU A 135 -22.06 -19.25 -15.99
CA LEU A 135 -21.05 -18.67 -15.13
C LEU A 135 -19.95 -19.71 -14.92
N ALA A 136 -18.70 -19.37 -15.21
CA ALA A 136 -17.56 -20.23 -14.94
C ALA A 136 -16.92 -19.85 -13.60
N SER A 137 -16.62 -20.85 -12.78
CA SER A 137 -15.85 -20.69 -11.55
C SER A 137 -14.68 -21.66 -11.49
N CYS A 138 -13.51 -21.13 -11.12
CA CYS A 138 -12.26 -21.89 -10.99
C CYS A 138 -11.81 -21.96 -9.55
N SER A 139 -11.31 -23.11 -9.13
CA SER A 139 -10.96 -23.36 -7.73
C SER A 139 -9.63 -24.10 -7.58
N ASP A 140 -9.06 -23.94 -6.38
CA ASP A 140 -7.91 -24.68 -5.87
C ASP A 140 -8.24 -26.16 -5.57
N ASP A 141 -9.49 -26.59 -5.69
CA ASP A 141 -9.91 -28.00 -5.65
C ASP A 141 -9.65 -28.77 -6.97
N ASN A 142 -8.91 -28.14 -7.89
CA ASN A 142 -8.61 -28.62 -9.24
C ASN A 142 -9.84 -28.75 -10.14
N SER A 143 -10.94 -28.07 -9.82
CA SER A 143 -12.15 -28.08 -10.65
C SER A 143 -12.44 -26.71 -11.28
N CYS A 144 -13.04 -26.77 -12.46
CA CYS A 144 -13.75 -25.66 -13.08
C CYS A 144 -15.23 -26.04 -13.20
N VAL A 145 -16.12 -25.34 -12.52
CA VAL A 145 -17.55 -25.62 -12.51
C VAL A 145 -18.27 -24.57 -13.36
N LEU A 146 -19.19 -25.01 -14.21
CA LEU A 146 -20.09 -24.13 -14.95
C LEU A 146 -21.46 -24.12 -14.30
N TRP A 147 -22.01 -22.95 -14.02
CA TRP A 147 -23.33 -22.75 -13.43
C TRP A 147 -24.28 -22.23 -14.49
N LYS A 148 -25.48 -22.81 -14.59
CA LYS A 148 -26.48 -22.41 -15.59
C LYS A 148 -27.32 -21.24 -15.10
N CYS A 149 -27.15 -20.06 -15.69
CA CYS A 149 -27.77 -18.84 -15.17
C CYS A 149 -29.31 -18.82 -15.35
N LYS A 150 -29.82 -19.41 -16.45
CA LYS A 150 -31.27 -19.50 -16.74
C LYS A 150 -32.02 -20.52 -15.87
N GLU A 151 -31.31 -21.46 -15.24
CA GLU A 151 -31.88 -22.52 -14.38
C GLU A 151 -31.51 -22.28 -12.91
N ASP A 152 -31.75 -21.06 -12.40
CA ASP A 152 -31.44 -20.63 -11.03
C ASP A 152 -30.00 -20.94 -10.57
N TYR A 153 -29.03 -20.80 -11.47
CA TYR A 153 -27.63 -21.12 -11.24
C TYR A 153 -27.40 -22.55 -10.74
N SER A 154 -28.16 -23.51 -11.25
CA SER A 154 -27.89 -24.92 -10.97
C SER A 154 -26.50 -25.33 -11.46
N GLN A 155 -25.88 -26.28 -10.74
CA GLN A 155 -24.59 -26.85 -11.13
C GLN A 155 -24.72 -27.54 -12.50
N GLY A 156 -23.99 -26.99 -13.48
CA GLY A 156 -23.84 -27.54 -14.82
C GLY A 156 -22.63 -28.46 -14.91
N PRO A 157 -22.00 -28.58 -16.10
CA PRO A 157 -20.84 -29.45 -16.28
C PRO A 157 -19.63 -28.96 -15.46
N SER A 158 -18.97 -29.89 -14.77
CA SER A 158 -17.73 -29.67 -14.03
C SER A 158 -16.56 -30.36 -14.73
N PHE A 159 -15.43 -29.67 -14.84
CA PHE A 159 -14.17 -30.19 -15.36
C PHE A 159 -13.18 -30.37 -14.22
N PHE A 160 -12.41 -31.46 -14.24
CA PHE A 160 -11.42 -31.79 -13.22
C PHE A 160 -10.03 -31.89 -13.84
N PHE A 161 -9.04 -31.34 -13.14
CA PHE A 161 -7.67 -31.19 -13.60
C PHE A 161 -6.66 -31.81 -12.61
N GLY A 162 -5.39 -31.90 -13.02
CA GLY A 162 -4.31 -32.43 -12.19
C GLY A 162 -3.84 -31.44 -11.11
N SER A 163 -4.00 -30.15 -11.36
CA SER A 163 -3.58 -29.04 -10.50
C SER A 163 -4.66 -27.96 -10.41
N ALA A 164 -4.42 -26.99 -9.52
CA ALA A 164 -5.34 -25.92 -9.22
C ALA A 164 -5.61 -25.05 -10.45
N VAL A 165 -6.86 -24.67 -10.66
CA VAL A 165 -7.26 -23.82 -11.78
C VAL A 165 -7.19 -22.36 -11.34
N GLN A 166 -6.37 -21.56 -12.01
CA GLN A 166 -6.07 -20.18 -11.60
C GLN A 166 -6.99 -19.15 -12.27
N SER A 167 -7.31 -19.32 -13.55
CA SER A 167 -8.17 -18.40 -14.31
C SER A 167 -9.07 -19.17 -15.28
N ALA A 168 -10.28 -18.67 -15.47
CA ALA A 168 -11.12 -19.00 -16.62
C ALA A 168 -11.62 -17.73 -17.29
N LYS A 169 -11.55 -17.71 -18.62
CA LYS A 169 -12.03 -16.61 -19.46
C LYS A 169 -12.79 -17.15 -20.65
N TRP A 170 -13.98 -16.59 -20.87
CA TRP A 170 -14.79 -16.93 -22.02
C TRP A 170 -14.23 -16.26 -23.27
N HIS A 171 -14.42 -16.93 -24.40
CA HIS A 171 -14.12 -16.36 -25.69
C HIS A 171 -15.05 -15.16 -25.95
N PRO A 172 -14.52 -14.01 -26.41
CA PRO A 172 -15.31 -12.77 -26.50
C PRO A 172 -16.38 -12.80 -27.60
N GLU A 173 -16.11 -13.44 -28.74
CA GLU A 173 -17.03 -13.46 -29.89
C GLU A 173 -17.84 -14.77 -30.00
N GLU A 174 -17.17 -15.92 -30.00
CA GLU A 174 -17.80 -17.24 -30.11
C GLU A 174 -18.23 -17.79 -28.75
N SER A 175 -19.52 -17.90 -28.52
CA SER A 175 -20.04 -18.47 -27.28
C SER A 175 -19.76 -19.97 -27.11
N GLY A 176 -19.68 -20.38 -25.85
CA GLY A 176 -19.39 -21.78 -25.50
C GLY A 176 -17.93 -22.21 -25.68
N HIS A 177 -17.01 -21.29 -25.99
CA HIS A 177 -15.56 -21.54 -25.90
C HIS A 177 -15.01 -20.92 -24.62
N LEU A 178 -14.24 -21.72 -23.88
CA LEU A 178 -13.74 -21.38 -22.56
C LEU A 178 -12.25 -21.66 -22.48
N LEU A 179 -11.48 -20.64 -22.11
CA LEU A 179 -10.07 -20.76 -21.76
C LEU A 179 -9.94 -21.09 -20.28
N ILE A 180 -9.20 -22.16 -19.97
CA ILE A 180 -8.92 -22.58 -18.60
C ILE A 180 -7.41 -22.62 -18.40
N ALA A 181 -6.93 -21.94 -17.37
CA ALA A 181 -5.52 -21.85 -17.02
C ALA A 181 -5.22 -22.67 -15.76
N GLU A 182 -4.42 -23.73 -15.91
CA GLU A 182 -3.99 -24.60 -14.82
C GLU A 182 -2.64 -24.15 -14.26
N LYS A 183 -2.47 -24.21 -12.93
CA LYS A 183 -1.24 -23.81 -12.24
C LYS A 183 0.02 -24.55 -12.71
N CYS A 184 -0.14 -25.76 -13.27
CA CYS A 184 0.94 -26.57 -13.83
C CYS A 184 1.54 -26.02 -15.13
N GLY A 185 1.01 -24.92 -15.67
CA GLY A 185 1.49 -24.31 -16.93
C GLY A 185 0.66 -24.68 -18.15
N ALA A 186 -0.32 -25.57 -18.02
CA ALA A 186 -1.22 -25.92 -19.11
C ALA A 186 -2.36 -24.91 -19.23
N ILE A 187 -2.65 -24.54 -20.48
CA ILE A 187 -3.78 -23.71 -20.86
C ILE A 187 -4.63 -24.53 -21.81
N HIS A 188 -5.88 -24.75 -21.42
CA HIS A 188 -6.81 -25.58 -22.17
C HIS A 188 -7.90 -24.71 -22.79
N LEU A 189 -8.15 -24.92 -24.07
CA LEU A 189 -9.31 -24.39 -24.76
C LEU A 189 -10.41 -25.45 -24.80
N TYR A 190 -11.51 -25.20 -24.11
CA TYR A 190 -12.66 -26.08 -24.03
C TYR A 190 -13.82 -25.57 -24.86
N LYS A 191 -14.55 -26.52 -25.46
CA LYS A 191 -15.87 -26.25 -26.02
C LYS A 191 -16.93 -26.84 -25.11
N VAL A 192 -17.66 -25.97 -24.42
CA VAL A 192 -18.62 -26.31 -23.36
C VAL A 192 -19.70 -27.26 -23.86
N HIS A 193 -20.27 -26.97 -25.03
CA HIS A 193 -21.32 -27.79 -25.64
C HIS A 193 -20.87 -29.23 -25.95
N MET A 194 -19.62 -29.40 -26.38
CA MET A 194 -19.07 -30.70 -26.75
C MET A 194 -18.44 -31.43 -25.57
N LYS A 195 -18.19 -30.74 -24.45
CA LYS A 195 -17.46 -31.23 -23.27
C LYS A 195 -16.08 -31.81 -23.60
N THR A 196 -15.47 -31.34 -24.68
CA THR A 196 -14.13 -31.76 -25.13
C THR A 196 -13.15 -30.60 -25.06
N SER A 197 -11.89 -30.90 -24.74
CA SER A 197 -10.78 -29.97 -24.97
C SER A 197 -10.47 -29.95 -26.46
N MET A 198 -10.45 -28.77 -27.05
CA MET A 198 -10.07 -28.60 -28.47
C MET A 198 -8.56 -28.48 -28.61
N LEU A 199 -7.95 -27.70 -27.74
CA LEU A 199 -6.53 -27.40 -27.77
C LEU A 199 -5.98 -27.35 -26.35
N SER A 200 -4.73 -27.76 -26.18
CA SER A 200 -3.99 -27.62 -24.94
C SER A 200 -2.59 -27.14 -25.28
N VAL A 201 -2.20 -26.06 -24.64
CA VAL A 201 -0.92 -25.38 -24.86
C VAL A 201 -0.21 -25.27 -23.52
N GLU A 202 1.11 -25.38 -23.51
CA GLU A 202 1.90 -25.39 -22.28
C GLU A 202 2.90 -24.22 -22.25
N THR A 203 3.15 -23.71 -21.05
CA THR A 203 4.24 -22.77 -20.78
C THR A 203 5.51 -23.50 -20.35
N ASP A 204 6.67 -23.00 -20.76
CA ASP A 204 7.97 -23.56 -20.36
C ASP A 204 8.28 -23.39 -18.85
N THR A 205 7.63 -22.43 -18.20
CA THR A 205 7.92 -22.05 -16.80
C THR A 205 6.67 -22.10 -15.94
N ASN A 206 6.78 -22.67 -14.74
CA ASN A 206 5.67 -22.85 -13.81
C ASN A 206 5.99 -22.22 -12.44
N PRO A 207 5.03 -21.63 -11.70
CA PRO A 207 3.58 -21.74 -11.89
C PRO A 207 2.98 -20.67 -12.81
N LEU A 208 1.89 -21.04 -13.48
CA LEU A 208 0.99 -20.12 -14.18
C LEU A 208 0.13 -19.38 -13.15
N SER A 209 0.02 -18.06 -13.27
CA SER A 209 -0.77 -17.22 -12.35
C SER A 209 -2.08 -16.73 -12.99
N TYR A 210 -2.05 -16.33 -14.26
CA TYR A 210 -3.24 -15.84 -14.95
C TYR A 210 -3.13 -16.05 -16.46
N ALA A 211 -4.27 -16.20 -17.11
CA ALA A 211 -4.38 -16.15 -18.57
C ALA A 211 -5.59 -15.30 -18.96
N ASP A 212 -5.44 -14.57 -20.06
CA ASP A 212 -6.45 -13.66 -20.59
C ASP A 212 -6.56 -13.77 -22.11
N TRP A 213 -7.76 -13.46 -22.61
CA TRP A 213 -8.09 -13.49 -24.03
C TRP A 213 -8.04 -12.08 -24.61
N SER A 214 -7.50 -11.92 -25.81
CA SER A 214 -7.55 -10.63 -26.50
C SER A 214 -8.96 -10.32 -26.99
N LEU A 215 -9.58 -9.24 -26.49
CA LEU A 215 -10.91 -8.80 -26.94
C LEU A 215 -10.90 -8.30 -28.39
N ALA A 216 -9.79 -7.72 -28.85
CA ALA A 216 -9.68 -7.17 -30.21
C ALA A 216 -9.51 -8.24 -31.29
N ASN A 217 -8.87 -9.36 -30.94
CA ASN A 217 -8.64 -10.46 -31.87
C ASN A 217 -8.61 -11.76 -31.10
N ALA A 218 -9.68 -12.54 -31.27
CA ALA A 218 -9.89 -13.72 -30.49
C ALA A 218 -8.93 -14.89 -30.85
N ALA A 219 -8.04 -14.75 -31.82
CA ALA A 219 -6.99 -15.74 -32.03
C ALA A 219 -5.87 -15.66 -30.99
N TYR A 220 -5.72 -14.53 -30.29
CA TYR A 220 -4.59 -14.28 -29.39
C TYR A 220 -4.92 -14.52 -27.92
N VAL A 221 -4.03 -15.27 -27.25
CA VAL A 221 -4.09 -15.53 -25.81
C VAL A 221 -2.77 -15.13 -25.18
N ALA A 222 -2.83 -14.55 -23.98
CA ALA A 222 -1.66 -14.21 -23.18
C ALA A 222 -1.76 -14.86 -21.81
N ALA A 223 -0.62 -15.27 -21.29
CA ALA A 223 -0.49 -15.89 -20.00
C ALA A 223 0.73 -15.35 -19.26
N MET A 224 0.63 -15.38 -17.94
CA MET A 224 1.68 -14.99 -17.04
C MET A 224 2.10 -16.18 -16.21
N ALA A 225 3.36 -16.56 -16.34
CA ALA A 225 3.92 -17.64 -15.55
C ALA A 225 5.26 -17.21 -14.94
N ARG A 226 5.39 -17.39 -13.61
CA ARG A 226 6.40 -16.69 -12.81
C ARG A 226 6.42 -15.21 -13.18
N GLY A 227 7.53 -14.66 -13.66
CA GLY A 227 7.66 -13.27 -14.12
C GLY A 227 7.60 -13.09 -15.64
N CYS A 228 7.37 -14.15 -16.41
CA CYS A 228 7.38 -14.11 -17.87
C CYS A 228 5.96 -13.99 -18.43
N ILE A 229 5.84 -13.23 -19.52
CA ILE A 229 4.65 -13.21 -20.36
C ILE A 229 4.84 -14.16 -21.54
N PHE A 230 3.83 -14.97 -21.78
CA PHE A 230 3.70 -15.83 -22.94
C PHE A 230 2.50 -15.37 -23.78
N SER A 231 2.64 -15.35 -25.10
CA SER A 231 1.51 -15.10 -25.99
C SER A 231 1.46 -16.11 -27.12
N TRP A 232 0.27 -16.57 -27.49
CA TRP A 232 0.04 -17.51 -28.58
C TRP A 232 -0.96 -16.96 -29.59
N ASP A 233 -0.78 -17.36 -30.84
CA ASP A 233 -1.84 -17.36 -31.85
C ASP A 233 -2.40 -18.78 -31.90
N LEU A 234 -3.66 -18.94 -31.52
CA LEU A 234 -4.33 -20.23 -31.45
C LEU A 234 -4.46 -20.91 -32.83
N LYS A 235 -4.30 -20.17 -33.94
CA LYS A 235 -4.22 -20.77 -35.29
C LYS A 235 -2.96 -21.62 -35.47
N ASN A 236 -1.86 -21.22 -34.82
CA ASN A 236 -0.56 -21.90 -34.88
C ASN A 236 -0.07 -22.20 -33.46
N ALA A 237 -0.80 -23.05 -32.75
CA ALA A 237 -0.64 -23.26 -31.31
C ALA A 237 0.55 -24.15 -30.88
N SER A 238 1.54 -24.39 -31.74
CA SER A 238 2.66 -25.29 -31.42
C SER A 238 3.73 -24.66 -30.53
N TRP A 239 3.95 -23.35 -30.60
CA TRP A 239 4.92 -22.64 -29.77
C TRP A 239 4.45 -21.20 -29.46
N PRO A 240 4.84 -20.62 -28.32
CA PRO A 240 4.49 -19.24 -27.98
C PRO A 240 5.18 -18.25 -28.91
N ILE A 241 4.42 -17.35 -29.52
CA ILE A 241 4.94 -16.27 -30.38
C ILE A 241 5.91 -15.39 -29.60
N GLU A 242 5.55 -15.05 -28.36
CA GLU A 242 6.38 -14.24 -27.48
C GLU A 242 6.60 -14.98 -26.16
N ASN A 243 7.85 -14.97 -25.70
CA ASN A 243 8.26 -15.39 -24.37
C ASN A 243 9.26 -14.34 -23.85
N LYS A 244 8.81 -13.50 -22.92
CA LYS A 244 9.58 -12.35 -22.43
C LYS A 244 9.49 -12.20 -20.91
N PRO A 245 10.61 -11.95 -20.20
CA PRO A 245 10.56 -11.62 -18.78
C PRO A 245 10.02 -10.19 -18.59
N MET A 246 8.95 -10.05 -17.80
CA MET A 246 8.28 -8.78 -17.49
C MET A 246 8.62 -8.30 -16.08
N HIS A 247 8.63 -9.21 -15.12
CA HIS A 247 8.87 -8.96 -13.71
C HIS A 247 10.01 -9.83 -13.20
N ASP A 248 10.80 -9.32 -12.26
CA ASP A 248 12.04 -9.99 -11.82
C ASP A 248 11.75 -11.26 -10.99
N GLU A 249 10.69 -11.24 -10.19
CA GLU A 249 10.32 -12.39 -9.35
C GLU A 249 9.09 -13.14 -9.88
N CYS A 250 7.93 -12.50 -9.83
CA CYS A 250 6.65 -13.13 -10.13
C CYS A 250 5.62 -12.08 -10.54
N GLY A 251 4.90 -12.34 -11.62
CA GLY A 251 3.75 -11.60 -12.09
C GLY A 251 2.46 -12.29 -11.64
N HIS A 252 1.50 -11.48 -11.19
CA HIS A 252 0.24 -11.96 -10.63
C HIS A 252 -0.87 -12.04 -11.68
N ILE A 253 -0.98 -11.02 -12.51
CA ILE A 253 -2.06 -10.89 -13.49
C ILE A 253 -1.56 -10.27 -14.77
N VAL A 254 -2.16 -10.70 -15.88
CA VAL A 254 -1.95 -10.17 -17.21
C VAL A 254 -3.31 -9.89 -17.83
N LYS A 255 -3.48 -8.72 -18.46
CA LYS A 255 -4.71 -8.39 -19.20
C LYS A 255 -4.41 -7.67 -20.51
N PHE A 256 -5.08 -8.10 -21.58
CA PHE A 256 -5.00 -7.42 -22.86
C PHE A 256 -5.71 -6.06 -22.81
N SER A 257 -5.18 -5.11 -23.58
CA SER A 257 -5.94 -3.91 -23.90
C SER A 257 -7.13 -4.26 -24.79
N PRO A 258 -8.34 -3.78 -24.50
CA PRO A 258 -9.53 -4.08 -25.31
C PRO A 258 -9.41 -3.67 -26.79
N HIS A 259 -8.63 -2.64 -27.08
CA HIS A 259 -8.52 -2.03 -28.42
C HIS A 259 -7.35 -2.57 -29.24
N SER A 260 -6.37 -3.20 -28.60
CA SER A 260 -5.10 -3.53 -29.22
C SER A 260 -4.64 -4.91 -28.82
N GLU A 261 -4.55 -5.81 -29.81
CA GLU A 261 -4.05 -7.19 -29.64
C GLU A 261 -2.59 -7.26 -29.20
N SER A 262 -1.84 -6.18 -29.37
CA SER A 262 -0.41 -6.13 -29.07
C SER A 262 -0.08 -5.45 -27.74
N VAL A 263 -1.04 -4.84 -27.04
CA VAL A 263 -0.76 -4.10 -25.79
C VAL A 263 -1.30 -4.87 -24.61
N VAL A 264 -0.45 -5.06 -23.62
CA VAL A 264 -0.75 -5.85 -22.43
C VAL A 264 -0.33 -5.09 -21.17
N ALA A 265 -1.19 -5.11 -20.16
CA ALA A 265 -0.86 -4.65 -18.82
C ALA A 265 -0.61 -5.84 -17.89
N SER A 266 0.34 -5.68 -16.98
CA SER A 266 0.63 -6.68 -15.96
C SER A 266 1.09 -6.07 -14.65
N ILE A 267 0.88 -6.79 -13.54
CA ILE A 267 1.38 -6.41 -12.22
C ILE A 267 2.23 -7.55 -11.65
N GLY A 268 3.38 -7.21 -11.07
CA GLY A 268 4.29 -8.20 -10.48
C GLY A 268 5.19 -7.68 -9.34
N ARG A 269 5.87 -8.63 -8.69
CA ARG A 269 6.80 -8.49 -7.56
C ARG A 269 8.26 -8.32 -8.05
N PRO A 270 9.15 -7.69 -7.25
CA PRO A 270 9.08 -7.45 -5.80
C PRO A 270 8.28 -6.21 -5.35
N ASN A 271 8.20 -5.16 -6.17
CA ASN A 271 7.68 -3.85 -5.77
C ASN A 271 6.24 -3.55 -6.23
N ALA A 272 5.40 -4.58 -6.45
CA ALA A 272 4.06 -4.45 -7.04
C ALA A 272 4.03 -3.43 -8.20
N THR A 273 4.85 -3.63 -9.23
CA THR A 273 4.98 -2.70 -10.35
C THR A 273 3.95 -3.00 -11.42
N LEU A 274 3.15 -2.00 -11.79
CA LEU A 274 2.33 -2.01 -13.01
C LEU A 274 3.23 -1.72 -14.21
N LYS A 275 3.23 -2.63 -15.19
CA LYS A 275 3.91 -2.47 -16.47
C LYS A 275 2.93 -2.63 -17.62
N VAL A 276 2.86 -1.62 -18.48
CA VAL A 276 2.14 -1.68 -19.76
C VAL A 276 3.16 -1.79 -20.89
N ILE A 277 3.10 -2.88 -21.64
CA ILE A 277 4.05 -3.21 -22.70
C ILE A 277 3.30 -3.49 -24.00
N HIS A 278 3.86 -2.97 -25.09
CA HIS A 278 3.53 -3.46 -26.41
C HIS A 278 4.36 -4.72 -26.67
N LEU A 279 3.73 -5.86 -26.94
CA LEU A 279 4.36 -7.19 -27.05
C LEU A 279 5.58 -7.20 -27.97
N LYS A 280 5.57 -6.45 -29.08
CA LYS A 280 6.73 -6.37 -30.00
C LYS A 280 7.91 -5.56 -29.44
N ASN A 281 7.67 -4.64 -28.51
CA ASN A 281 8.68 -3.76 -27.93
C ASN A 281 9.34 -4.40 -26.70
N LYS A 282 10.60 -4.04 -26.44
CA LYS A 282 11.35 -4.57 -25.28
C LYS A 282 11.15 -3.77 -23.99
N LEU A 283 10.78 -2.49 -24.09
CA LEU A 283 10.66 -1.59 -22.95
C LEU A 283 9.19 -1.33 -22.59
N PRO A 284 8.86 -1.20 -21.29
CA PRO A 284 7.54 -0.75 -20.85
C PRO A 284 7.27 0.68 -21.32
N GLN A 285 6.04 0.90 -21.79
CA GLN A 285 5.54 2.23 -22.13
C GLN A 285 5.14 2.99 -20.86
N ILE A 286 4.56 2.27 -19.89
CA ILE A 286 4.18 2.81 -18.59
C ILE A 286 4.73 1.87 -17.53
N GLU A 287 5.43 2.45 -16.56
CA GLU A 287 5.88 1.77 -15.36
C GLU A 287 5.45 2.59 -14.14
N ALA A 288 4.61 2.00 -13.28
CA ALA A 288 4.14 2.63 -12.06
C ALA A 288 4.36 1.68 -10.88
N LYS A 289 4.96 2.20 -9.80
CA LYS A 289 5.17 1.42 -8.57
C LYS A 289 3.92 1.49 -7.70
N LEU A 290 3.26 0.36 -7.48
CA LEU A 290 2.14 0.23 -6.55
C LEU A 290 2.68 -0.25 -5.20
N LEU A 291 2.05 0.13 -4.09
CA LEU A 291 2.46 -0.37 -2.77
C LEU A 291 1.86 -1.74 -2.46
N LEU A 292 0.66 -2.01 -3.00
CA LEU A 292 -0.05 -3.26 -2.80
C LEU A 292 -0.83 -3.62 -4.06
N TYR A 293 -0.99 -4.92 -4.31
CA TYR A 293 -1.79 -5.44 -5.43
C TYR A 293 -3.23 -5.65 -4.97
N GLY A 294 -4.16 -4.87 -5.54
CA GLY A 294 -5.60 -5.04 -5.34
C GLY A 294 -6.38 -5.32 -6.63
N GLY A 295 -5.71 -5.69 -7.73
CA GLY A 295 -6.34 -5.97 -9.03
C GLY A 295 -5.83 -5.10 -10.17
N LEU A 296 -6.21 -5.50 -11.39
CA LEU A 296 -5.89 -4.83 -12.65
C LEU A 296 -7.11 -4.91 -13.57
N CYS A 297 -7.51 -3.80 -14.19
CA CYS A 297 -8.55 -3.81 -15.21
C CYS A 297 -8.33 -2.70 -16.25
N TRP A 298 -8.82 -2.91 -17.46
CA TRP A 298 -8.88 -1.90 -18.51
C TRP A 298 -10.30 -1.33 -18.58
N HIS A 299 -10.41 -0.05 -18.91
CA HIS A 299 -11.69 0.49 -19.34
C HIS A 299 -12.09 -0.12 -20.69
N TYR A 300 -13.38 -0.41 -20.89
CA TYR A 300 -13.86 -1.13 -22.06
C TYR A 300 -13.59 -0.37 -23.37
N GLN A 301 -13.93 0.93 -23.43
CA GLN A 301 -13.80 1.79 -24.64
C GLN A 301 -12.64 2.80 -24.61
N LEU A 302 -12.10 3.12 -23.44
CA LEU A 302 -11.10 4.18 -23.31
C LEU A 302 -9.74 3.54 -23.01
N PRO A 303 -8.61 4.14 -23.44
CA PRO A 303 -7.27 3.60 -23.19
C PRO A 303 -6.81 3.81 -21.74
N TYR A 304 -7.72 3.74 -20.77
CA TYR A 304 -7.42 3.83 -19.35
C TYR A 304 -7.16 2.44 -18.77
N VAL A 305 -6.03 2.32 -18.07
CA VAL A 305 -5.72 1.18 -17.21
C VAL A 305 -5.94 1.59 -15.77
N VAL A 306 -6.68 0.77 -15.03
CA VAL A 306 -6.96 0.98 -13.61
C VAL A 306 -6.22 -0.09 -12.82
N ALA A 307 -5.52 0.35 -11.78
CA ALA A 307 -4.87 -0.53 -10.83
C ALA A 307 -5.12 0.02 -9.42
N ALA A 308 -5.37 -0.89 -8.48
CA ALA A 308 -5.50 -0.52 -7.08
C ALA A 308 -4.11 -0.51 -6.42
N SER A 309 -3.83 0.55 -5.66
CA SER A 309 -2.68 0.64 -4.77
C SER A 309 -3.16 1.09 -3.40
N ASP A 310 -2.57 0.54 -2.35
CA ASP A 310 -2.77 1.08 -1.00
C ASP A 310 -2.15 2.47 -0.88
N ARG A 311 -2.60 3.20 0.15
CA ARG A 311 -2.25 4.59 0.47
C ARG A 311 -0.74 4.81 0.36
N SER A 312 -0.37 5.91 -0.28
CA SER A 312 0.99 6.46 -0.22
C SER A 312 1.48 6.40 1.22
N ASP A 313 2.53 5.62 1.46
CA ASP A 313 3.13 5.49 2.79
C ASP A 313 3.40 6.89 3.33
N VAL A 314 2.79 7.24 4.46
CA VAL A 314 2.99 8.53 5.14
C VAL A 314 4.48 8.72 5.46
N LEU A 315 5.25 7.63 5.52
CA LEU A 315 6.71 7.61 5.70
C LEU A 315 7.52 7.81 4.40
N SER A 316 6.88 7.81 3.22
CA SER A 316 7.59 8.01 1.94
C SER A 316 7.89 9.48 1.66
N HIS A 317 7.15 10.41 2.27
CA HIS A 317 7.38 11.84 2.10
C HIS A 317 8.47 12.33 3.08
N PRO A 318 9.58 12.92 2.59
CA PRO A 318 10.72 13.29 3.45
C PRO A 318 10.38 14.38 4.48
N ASP A 319 9.35 15.19 4.22
CA ASP A 319 8.83 16.17 5.16
C ASP A 319 7.30 16.17 5.18
N TYR A 320 6.71 15.10 5.71
CA TYR A 320 5.26 14.97 5.72
C TYR A 320 4.58 16.09 6.53
N PHE A 321 5.16 16.55 7.65
CA PHE A 321 4.52 17.54 8.53
C PHE A 321 4.88 19.00 8.22
N GLY A 322 5.75 19.27 7.25
CA GLY A 322 6.20 20.63 6.93
C GLY A 322 7.20 21.19 7.97
N VAL A 323 7.96 20.31 8.60
CA VAL A 323 8.99 20.59 9.62
C VAL A 323 10.06 21.55 9.10
N HIS A 324 10.35 21.57 7.79
CA HIS A 324 11.33 22.49 7.20
C HIS A 324 10.98 23.96 7.43
N LYS A 325 9.70 24.29 7.62
CA LYS A 325 9.23 25.66 7.82
C LYS A 325 9.35 26.13 9.27
N LEU A 326 9.70 25.25 10.21
CA LEU A 326 9.71 25.57 11.64
C LEU A 326 10.87 26.47 12.07
N PHE A 327 12.02 26.40 11.39
CA PHE A 327 13.21 27.17 11.74
C PHE A 327 14.16 27.36 10.56
N THR A 328 15.02 28.37 10.68
CA THR A 328 16.10 28.67 9.74
C THR A 328 17.47 28.52 10.40
N VAL A 329 18.54 28.47 9.59
CA VAL A 329 19.93 28.46 10.10
C VAL A 329 20.22 29.68 10.98
N GLU A 330 19.64 30.85 10.62
CA GLU A 330 19.80 32.08 11.40
C GLU A 330 19.24 31.96 12.82
N ASP A 331 18.15 31.22 12.99
CA ASP A 331 17.52 31.03 14.31
C ASP A 331 18.43 30.18 15.22
N LEU A 332 19.04 29.12 14.66
CA LEU A 332 20.03 28.31 15.38
C LEU A 332 21.26 29.13 15.76
N PHE A 333 21.72 30.01 14.86
CA PHE A 333 22.84 30.89 15.12
C PHE A 333 22.54 31.88 16.25
N LYS A 334 21.39 32.56 16.20
CA LYS A 334 20.93 33.51 17.24
C LYS A 334 20.75 32.83 18.59
N ALA A 335 20.29 31.57 18.61
CA ALA A 335 20.13 30.76 19.82
C ALA A 335 21.44 30.17 20.39
N ARG A 336 22.60 30.46 19.76
CA ARG A 336 23.93 30.02 20.22
C ARG A 336 24.15 28.50 20.17
N VAL A 337 23.46 27.82 19.25
CA VAL A 337 23.54 26.35 19.07
C VAL A 337 24.92 25.88 18.60
N HIS A 338 25.65 26.74 17.88
CA HIS A 338 26.95 26.43 17.28
C HIS A 338 28.12 26.39 18.27
N PHE A 339 27.94 26.87 19.51
CA PHE A 339 29.02 26.90 20.49
C PHE A 339 29.18 25.56 21.19
N GLY A 340 30.33 24.91 21.00
CA GLY A 340 30.74 23.74 21.76
C GLY A 340 31.68 24.06 22.91
N HIS A 341 32.16 23.00 23.55
CA HIS A 341 33.14 23.05 24.64
C HIS A 341 34.56 23.32 24.13
N LYS A 342 35.53 23.36 25.05
CA LYS A 342 36.95 23.53 24.71
C LYS A 342 37.50 22.29 23.99
N GLU A 343 38.51 22.49 23.15
CA GLU A 343 39.16 21.39 22.41
C GLU A 343 39.66 20.25 23.31
N GLY A 344 40.10 20.56 24.54
CA GLY A 344 40.61 19.55 25.48
C GLY A 344 39.54 18.57 26.01
N THR A 345 38.25 18.89 25.85
CA THR A 345 37.13 18.02 26.26
C THR A 345 36.43 17.37 25.07
N LEU A 346 36.97 17.52 23.87
CA LEU A 346 36.39 17.00 22.63
C LEU A 346 36.40 15.47 22.62
N ASN A 347 35.25 14.88 22.31
CA ASN A 347 35.14 13.45 22.00
C ASN A 347 35.52 13.20 20.53
N ASP A 348 36.33 12.17 20.27
CA ASP A 348 36.77 11.83 18.90
C ASP A 348 35.60 11.54 17.94
N ASN A 349 34.50 10.96 18.45
CA ASN A 349 33.32 10.64 17.65
C ASN A 349 32.55 11.89 17.21
N MET A 350 32.80 13.05 17.82
CA MET A 350 32.15 14.31 17.48
C MET A 350 32.86 15.10 16.37
N LYS A 351 34.09 14.70 15.99
CA LYS A 351 34.89 15.39 14.97
C LYS A 351 34.16 15.59 13.64
N GLY A 352 33.32 14.64 13.24
CA GLY A 352 32.53 14.71 11.99
C GLY A 352 31.47 15.82 11.98
N TYR A 353 31.04 16.32 13.14
CA TYR A 353 29.98 17.33 13.29
C TYR A 353 30.52 18.75 13.50
N LEU A 354 31.84 18.91 13.61
CA LEU A 354 32.46 20.21 13.82
C LEU A 354 32.73 20.92 12.49
N TYR A 355 32.59 22.25 12.52
CA TYR A 355 33.07 23.13 11.47
C TYR A 355 34.55 23.49 11.67
N GLY A 356 34.96 23.67 12.94
CA GLY A 356 36.33 24.01 13.30
C GLY A 356 36.44 24.44 14.76
N SER A 357 37.47 25.22 15.08
CA SER A 357 37.68 25.79 16.41
C SER A 357 38.08 27.25 16.33
N ARG A 358 37.68 28.03 17.33
CA ARG A 358 38.00 29.46 17.45
C ARG A 358 38.36 29.78 18.90
N LEU A 359 39.54 30.34 19.12
CA LEU A 359 40.04 30.69 20.46
C LEU A 359 40.01 29.50 21.45
N GLY A 360 40.24 28.28 20.94
CA GLY A 360 40.23 27.04 21.73
C GLY A 360 38.84 26.49 22.06
N HIS A 361 37.77 27.07 21.51
CA HIS A 361 36.40 26.56 21.58
C HIS A 361 36.00 25.89 20.28
N CYS A 362 35.44 24.68 20.36
CA CYS A 362 34.91 23.98 19.20
C CYS A 362 33.65 24.66 18.68
N ILE A 363 33.54 24.76 17.35
CA ILE A 363 32.38 25.30 16.63
C ILE A 363 31.68 24.14 15.92
N ILE A 364 30.40 23.95 16.23
CA ILE A 364 29.54 22.94 15.63
C ILE A 364 29.05 23.45 14.26
N ASP A 365 29.03 22.56 13.28
CA ASP A 365 28.53 22.83 11.94
C ASP A 365 27.00 22.91 11.94
N LEU A 366 26.46 24.11 11.71
CA LEU A 366 25.02 24.33 11.72
C LEU A 366 24.31 23.73 10.51
N ASP A 367 24.99 23.58 9.36
CA ASP A 367 24.35 22.99 8.18
C ASP A 367 24.02 21.53 8.44
N LYS A 368 24.96 20.80 9.06
CA LYS A 368 24.71 19.43 9.57
C LYS A 368 23.62 19.45 10.64
N THR A 369 23.71 20.36 11.60
CA THR A 369 22.72 20.46 12.68
C THR A 369 21.29 20.59 12.15
N VAL A 370 21.09 21.36 11.08
CA VAL A 370 19.78 21.54 10.44
C VAL A 370 19.23 20.21 9.92
N ASP A 371 20.03 19.44 9.19
CA ASP A 371 19.59 18.18 8.60
C ASP A 371 19.22 17.15 9.69
N TYR A 372 20.08 16.99 10.70
CA TYR A 372 19.83 16.08 11.82
C TYR A 372 18.64 16.52 12.66
N LEU A 373 18.50 17.83 12.94
CA LEU A 373 17.38 18.35 13.72
C LEU A 373 16.05 18.22 12.97
N ARG A 374 16.02 18.47 11.65
CA ARG A 374 14.82 18.24 10.83
C ARG A 374 14.39 16.79 10.84
N ALA A 375 15.34 15.86 10.67
CA ALA A 375 15.06 14.43 10.75
C ALA A 375 14.49 14.04 12.13
N ALA A 376 15.10 14.52 13.21
CA ALA A 376 14.64 14.27 14.57
C ALA A 376 13.23 14.82 14.84
N LEU A 377 12.94 16.05 14.41
CA LEU A 377 11.62 16.68 14.54
C LEU A 377 10.56 15.93 13.72
N ASN A 378 10.89 15.48 12.50
CA ASN A 378 9.98 14.70 11.67
C ASN A 378 9.61 13.36 12.33
N VAL A 379 10.60 12.66 12.90
CA VAL A 379 10.36 11.42 13.65
C VAL A 379 9.49 11.67 14.88
N ALA A 380 9.74 12.73 15.65
CA ALA A 380 8.91 13.10 16.78
C ALA A 380 7.45 13.38 16.38
N ALA A 381 7.24 14.07 15.25
CA ALA A 381 5.91 14.31 14.70
C ALA A 381 5.21 13.02 14.24
N HIS A 382 5.92 12.08 13.61
CA HIS A 382 5.36 10.77 13.22
C HIS A 382 4.94 9.93 14.43
N ILE A 383 5.72 9.95 15.51
CA ILE A 383 5.40 9.21 16.73
C ILE A 383 4.17 9.83 17.40
N ALA A 384 4.09 11.15 17.47
CA ALA A 384 2.90 11.86 17.96
C ALA A 384 1.65 11.58 17.09
N TYR A 385 1.81 11.51 15.77
CA TYR A 385 0.76 11.14 14.82
C TYR A 385 0.21 9.72 15.05
N ARG A 386 1.04 8.80 15.56
CA ARG A 386 0.67 7.41 15.85
C ARG A 386 0.18 7.16 17.28
N ASP A 387 -0.07 8.20 18.07
CA ASP A 387 -0.39 8.05 19.50
C ASP A 387 0.72 7.40 20.34
N GLY A 388 1.97 7.61 19.91
CA GLY A 388 3.12 7.15 20.66
C GLY A 388 3.35 7.99 21.90
N ILE A 389 3.88 7.38 22.95
CA ILE A 389 4.25 8.06 24.20
C ILE A 389 5.65 8.69 24.03
N ILE A 390 5.76 10.01 24.19
CA ILE A 390 7.03 10.73 24.14
C ILE A 390 7.46 11.11 25.55
N LEU A 391 8.71 10.78 25.90
CA LEU A 391 9.30 11.11 27.19
C LEU A 391 10.50 12.06 27.03
N PHE A 392 10.37 13.26 27.59
CA PHE A 392 11.43 14.26 27.62
C PHE A 392 12.39 14.03 28.80
N PHE A 393 13.68 14.13 28.54
CA PHE A 393 14.74 14.00 29.52
C PHE A 393 15.57 15.27 29.59
N ASN A 394 15.77 15.76 30.80
CA ASN A 394 16.70 16.85 31.06
C ASN A 394 17.29 16.70 32.45
N ARG A 395 18.62 16.64 32.56
CA ARG A 395 19.27 16.50 33.86
C ARG A 395 19.62 17.84 34.50
N ASN A 396 19.76 18.90 33.69
CA ASN A 396 20.17 20.21 34.17
C ASN A 396 19.04 20.89 34.98
N ALA A 397 19.32 21.20 36.24
CA ALA A 397 18.36 21.78 37.18
C ALA A 397 17.85 23.15 36.72
N LEU A 398 18.66 23.94 36.01
CA LEU A 398 18.29 25.27 35.51
C LEU A 398 17.15 25.19 34.49
N ASN A 399 17.15 24.16 33.65
CA ASN A 399 16.20 23.99 32.56
C ASN A 399 15.06 23.02 32.90
N ALA A 400 15.07 22.41 34.10
CA ALA A 400 14.12 21.37 34.49
C ALA A 400 12.67 21.85 34.39
N HIS A 401 12.36 23.02 34.97
CA HIS A 401 11.01 23.57 34.95
C HIS A 401 10.50 23.83 33.52
N ARG A 402 11.37 24.34 32.64
CA ARG A 402 11.03 24.64 31.25
C ARG A 402 10.69 23.37 30.45
N VAL A 403 11.49 22.32 30.64
CA VAL A 403 11.25 21.03 29.96
C VAL A 403 9.97 20.36 30.46
N GLU A 404 9.70 20.40 31.77
CA GLU A 404 8.45 19.90 32.34
C GLU A 404 7.22 20.66 31.82
N GLN A 405 7.31 21.99 31.75
CA GLN A 405 6.22 22.80 31.22
C GLN A 405 5.97 22.50 29.74
N THR A 406 7.04 22.37 28.93
CA THR A 406 6.94 22.05 27.51
C THR A 406 6.26 20.70 27.29
N ALA A 407 6.65 19.67 28.05
CA ALA A 407 6.03 18.36 27.97
C ALA A 407 4.53 18.43 28.34
N LYS A 408 4.20 19.16 29.41
CA LYS A 408 2.81 19.36 29.84
C LYS A 408 1.96 20.06 28.77
N GLU A 409 2.50 21.08 28.11
CA GLU A 409 1.83 21.80 27.02
C GLU A 409 1.58 20.91 25.79
N CYS A 410 2.46 19.94 25.53
CA CYS A 410 2.29 18.95 24.46
C CYS A 410 1.32 17.82 24.84
N GLY A 411 0.98 17.68 26.13
CA GLY A 411 0.29 16.49 26.65
C GLY A 411 1.18 15.24 26.64
N GLU A 412 2.48 15.41 26.90
CA GLU A 412 3.51 14.36 26.95
C GLU A 412 4.19 14.33 28.34
N PHE A 413 5.11 13.38 28.55
CA PHE A 413 5.74 13.15 29.85
C PHE A 413 7.16 13.71 29.89
N ALA A 414 7.63 14.10 31.08
CA ALA A 414 9.01 14.53 31.32
C ALA A 414 9.62 13.85 32.53
N HIS A 415 10.93 13.61 32.46
CA HIS A 415 11.76 13.15 33.56
C HIS A 415 12.97 14.08 33.73
N THR A 416 12.98 14.84 34.84
CA THR A 416 14.05 15.80 35.16
C THR A 416 14.84 15.44 36.43
N ARG A 417 14.47 14.34 37.07
CA ARG A 417 15.04 13.91 38.35
C ARG A 417 16.18 12.92 38.09
N TYR A 418 16.74 12.39 39.17
CA TYR A 418 17.82 11.43 39.06
C TYR A 418 17.27 10.11 38.50
N TRP A 419 17.80 9.67 37.36
CA TRP A 419 17.40 8.42 36.74
C TRP A 419 17.99 7.22 37.48
N ARG A 420 17.13 6.50 38.20
CA ARG A 420 17.50 5.20 38.78
C ARG A 420 17.64 4.19 37.64
N GLY A 421 18.80 3.56 37.52
CA GLY A 421 19.00 2.50 36.53
C GLY A 421 17.97 1.37 36.70
N GLY A 422 17.54 0.78 35.58
CA GLY A 422 16.60 -0.34 35.61
C GLY A 422 15.11 0.04 35.59
N VAL A 423 14.78 1.32 35.42
CA VAL A 423 13.39 1.78 35.24
C VAL A 423 12.77 1.21 33.96
N PHE A 424 13.51 1.22 32.84
CA PHE A 424 13.01 0.60 31.60
C PHE A 424 13.18 -0.92 31.57
N THR A 425 14.35 -1.43 31.99
CA THR A 425 14.67 -2.86 31.85
C THR A 425 13.98 -3.74 32.90
N ASN A 426 13.59 -3.19 34.05
CA ASN A 426 12.90 -3.92 35.11
C ASN A 426 11.58 -3.25 35.54
N ALA A 427 10.89 -2.65 34.57
CA ALA A 427 9.68 -1.85 34.81
C ALA A 427 8.59 -2.62 35.59
N LYS A 428 8.38 -3.90 35.26
CA LYS A 428 7.36 -4.75 35.92
C LYS A 428 7.57 -4.87 37.43
N VAL A 429 8.82 -5.00 37.88
CA VAL A 429 9.16 -5.10 39.30
C VAL A 429 9.16 -3.71 39.95
N GLN A 430 9.64 -2.68 39.26
CA GLN A 430 9.68 -1.32 39.81
C GLN A 430 8.29 -0.72 40.04
N PHE A 431 7.36 -0.94 39.11
CA PHE A 431 6.02 -0.36 39.17
C PHE A 431 4.95 -1.32 39.70
N GLY A 432 5.28 -2.61 39.88
CA GLY A 432 4.34 -3.63 40.36
C GLY A 432 3.21 -3.97 39.39
N ALA A 433 3.26 -3.48 38.15
CA ALA A 433 2.25 -3.66 37.11
C ALA A 433 2.90 -3.79 35.72
N VAL A 434 2.15 -4.31 34.75
CA VAL A 434 2.57 -4.30 33.34
C VAL A 434 2.45 -2.87 32.82
N THR A 435 3.57 -2.18 32.65
CA THR A 435 3.63 -0.78 32.22
C THR A 435 4.01 -0.65 30.75
N ARG A 436 3.27 0.18 30.01
CA ARG A 436 3.66 0.59 28.65
C ARG A 436 4.91 1.49 28.74
N LEU A 437 5.94 1.13 27.98
CA LEU A 437 7.16 1.93 27.86
C LEU A 437 6.96 3.08 26.87
N PRO A 438 7.78 4.15 26.95
CA PRO A 438 7.72 5.22 25.97
C PRO A 438 8.14 4.72 24.59
N ASP A 439 7.51 5.27 23.56
CA ASP A 439 7.80 4.98 22.15
C ASP A 439 8.94 5.87 21.61
N LEU A 440 9.23 7.00 22.28
CA LEU A 440 10.36 7.90 21.98
C LEU A 440 10.90 8.54 23.25
N CYS A 441 12.23 8.62 23.37
CA CYS A 441 12.89 9.41 24.41
C CYS A 441 13.67 10.58 23.79
N ILE A 442 13.41 11.81 24.26
CA ILE A 442 14.10 13.02 23.80
C ILE A 442 15.01 13.52 24.91
N PHE A 443 16.33 13.49 24.68
CA PHE A 443 17.35 13.93 25.61
C PHE A 443 17.84 15.33 25.24
N PHE A 444 17.56 16.31 26.11
CA PHE A 444 18.15 17.65 25.98
C PHE A 444 19.58 17.71 26.49
N ASN A 445 19.98 16.78 27.37
CA ASN A 445 21.36 16.54 27.77
C ASN A 445 21.61 15.04 27.76
N THR A 446 22.67 14.61 27.07
CA THR A 446 23.04 13.20 26.98
C THR A 446 24.02 12.76 28.07
N MET A 447 24.59 13.72 28.78
CA MET A 447 25.48 13.52 29.92
C MET A 447 24.74 13.74 31.25
N ASN A 448 25.22 13.09 32.30
CA ASN A 448 24.77 13.31 33.66
C ASN A 448 25.65 14.36 34.38
N ASN A 449 25.35 14.64 35.65
CA ASN A 449 26.07 15.64 36.45
C ASN A 449 27.56 15.32 36.68
N VAL A 450 27.99 14.09 36.41
CA VAL A 450 29.36 13.59 36.63
C VAL A 450 30.11 13.52 35.29
N LEU A 451 29.55 14.07 34.21
CA LEU A 451 30.11 13.98 32.85
C LEU A 451 30.24 12.52 32.36
N ASP A 452 29.39 11.63 32.87
CA ASP A 452 29.21 10.29 32.32
C ASP A 452 27.93 10.26 31.47
N MET A 453 27.88 9.35 30.51
CA MET A 453 26.68 9.15 29.69
C MET A 453 25.46 8.82 30.57
N HIS A 454 24.33 9.46 30.25
CA HIS A 454 23.10 9.27 30.99
C HIS A 454 22.63 7.81 30.93
N THR A 455 22.39 7.19 32.08
CA THR A 455 22.04 5.76 32.20
C THR A 455 20.78 5.38 31.43
N ALA A 456 19.82 6.30 31.30
CA ALA A 456 18.62 6.10 30.49
C ALA A 456 18.89 5.92 28.99
N VAL A 457 19.97 6.49 28.43
CA VAL A 457 20.33 6.30 27.01
C VAL A 457 20.68 4.83 26.78
N ARG A 458 21.50 4.26 27.67
CA ARG A 458 21.85 2.84 27.64
C ARG A 458 20.64 1.94 27.88
N ASP A 459 19.78 2.29 28.84
CA ASP A 459 18.60 1.50 29.14
C ASP A 459 17.58 1.53 27.98
N ALA A 460 17.43 2.68 27.30
CA ALA A 460 16.60 2.81 26.10
C ALA A 460 17.13 1.97 24.94
N ALA A 461 18.45 2.01 24.69
CA ALA A 461 19.10 1.19 23.67
C ALA A 461 18.89 -0.32 23.91
N LYS A 462 18.95 -0.77 25.17
CA LYS A 462 18.68 -2.18 25.52
C LYS A 462 17.24 -2.60 25.26
N MET A 463 16.30 -1.67 25.38
CA MET A 463 14.86 -1.91 25.17
C MET A 463 14.40 -1.60 23.74
N ASN A 464 15.33 -1.27 22.83
CA ASN A 464 15.06 -0.81 21.46
C ASN A 464 14.08 0.38 21.40
N ILE A 465 14.14 1.27 22.40
CA ILE A 465 13.38 2.52 22.38
C ILE A 465 14.21 3.55 21.60
N PRO A 466 13.68 4.14 20.52
CA PRO A 466 14.41 5.14 19.76
C PRO A 466 14.66 6.39 20.61
N THR A 467 15.85 6.97 20.43
CA THR A 467 16.29 8.15 21.19
C THR A 467 16.68 9.28 20.25
N ILE A 468 16.18 10.48 20.56
CA ILE A 468 16.68 11.74 20.00
C ILE A 468 17.53 12.37 21.09
N GLY A 469 18.76 12.76 20.77
CA GLY A 469 19.65 13.38 21.75
C GLY A 469 20.36 14.60 21.18
N ILE A 470 20.28 15.72 21.89
CA ILE A 470 21.15 16.86 21.63
C ILE A 470 22.56 16.47 22.10
N VAL A 471 23.50 16.39 21.17
CA VAL A 471 24.89 15.96 21.43
C VAL A 471 25.84 17.13 21.29
N ASP A 472 26.42 17.54 22.42
CA ASP A 472 27.52 18.49 22.45
C ASP A 472 28.85 17.77 22.14
N THR A 473 29.89 18.55 21.89
CA THR A 473 31.25 18.17 21.54
C THR A 473 31.94 17.21 22.53
N ASN A 474 31.52 17.15 23.79
CA ASN A 474 32.06 16.21 24.79
C ASN A 474 31.31 14.87 24.84
N CYS A 475 30.22 14.72 24.08
CA CYS A 475 29.34 13.55 24.14
C CYS A 475 29.76 12.44 23.16
N ASN A 476 29.31 11.21 23.42
CA ASN A 476 29.43 10.09 22.46
C ASN A 476 28.08 9.86 21.76
N PRO A 477 27.96 10.13 20.45
CA PRO A 477 26.69 10.03 19.72
C PRO A 477 26.27 8.60 19.39
N ASN A 478 27.16 7.60 19.50
CA ASN A 478 26.95 6.26 18.91
C ASN A 478 25.77 5.46 19.50
N LEU A 479 25.34 5.76 20.72
CA LEU A 479 24.23 5.07 21.38
C LEU A 479 22.88 5.78 21.20
N ILE A 480 22.86 6.91 20.48
CA ILE A 480 21.67 7.71 20.23
C ILE A 480 21.17 7.42 18.81
N THR A 481 19.89 7.15 18.66
CA THR A 481 19.29 6.79 17.37
C THR A 481 19.31 7.97 16.39
N TYR A 482 18.96 9.15 16.89
CA TYR A 482 18.96 10.41 16.15
C TYR A 482 19.82 11.45 16.89
N PRO A 483 21.14 11.44 16.69
CA PRO A 483 22.02 12.42 17.30
C PRO A 483 21.87 13.78 16.60
N VAL A 484 21.54 14.81 17.35
CA VAL A 484 21.45 16.19 16.86
C VAL A 484 22.63 16.98 17.42
N PRO A 485 23.64 17.31 16.61
CA PRO A 485 24.79 18.07 17.10
C PRO A 485 24.36 19.47 17.49
N GLY A 486 24.70 19.92 18.70
CA GLY A 486 24.33 21.25 19.15
C GLY A 486 24.66 21.49 20.61
N ASN A 487 24.73 22.76 20.99
CA ASN A 487 24.95 23.20 22.38
C ASN A 487 23.80 22.75 23.29
N ASP A 488 24.12 22.05 24.38
CA ASP A 488 23.15 21.59 25.38
C ASP A 488 23.22 22.34 26.74
N ASP A 489 24.13 23.30 26.88
CA ASP A 489 24.34 24.10 28.08
C ASP A 489 23.57 25.43 28.05
N SER A 490 23.52 26.08 26.88
CA SER A 490 22.95 27.42 26.74
C SER A 490 21.43 27.41 26.97
N PRO A 491 20.89 28.22 27.91
CA PRO A 491 19.45 28.32 28.14
C PRO A 491 18.67 28.75 26.88
N ALA A 492 19.29 29.57 26.02
CA ALA A 492 18.69 30.02 24.76
C ALA A 492 18.56 28.88 23.74
N ALA A 493 19.54 27.97 23.70
CA ALA A 493 19.49 26.80 22.82
C ALA A 493 18.41 25.82 23.30
N ILE A 494 18.37 25.52 24.60
CA ILE A 494 17.34 24.65 25.19
C ILE A 494 15.94 25.21 24.98
N GLU A 495 15.75 26.52 25.13
CA GLU A 495 14.47 27.17 24.85
C GLU A 495 14.04 27.01 23.40
N LEU A 496 14.97 27.18 22.44
CA LEU A 496 14.70 26.94 21.04
C LEU A 496 14.31 25.48 20.79
N TYR A 497 15.06 24.50 21.29
CA TYR A 497 14.73 23.09 21.10
C TYR A 497 13.36 22.73 21.70
N CYS A 498 13.06 23.21 22.91
CA CYS A 498 11.75 23.00 23.54
C CYS A 498 10.61 23.52 22.64
N LYS A 499 10.78 24.72 22.08
CA LYS A 499 9.80 25.33 21.17
C LYS A 499 9.63 24.50 19.89
N LEU A 500 10.73 24.02 19.29
CA LEU A 500 10.69 23.25 18.05
C LEU A 500 10.06 21.88 18.24
N PHE A 501 10.47 21.12 19.27
CA PHE A 501 9.87 19.81 19.57
C PHE A 501 8.39 19.93 19.91
N LYS A 502 8.00 20.95 20.69
CA LYS A 502 6.59 21.22 20.98
C LYS A 502 5.79 21.42 19.70
N ASN A 503 6.24 22.31 18.82
CA ASN A 503 5.53 22.62 17.58
C ASN A 503 5.43 21.39 16.66
N ALA A 504 6.50 20.60 16.53
CA ALA A 504 6.49 19.39 15.72
C ALA A 504 5.51 18.33 16.27
N ILE A 505 5.47 18.11 17.58
CA ILE A 505 4.56 17.17 18.23
C ILE A 505 3.10 17.63 18.07
N LEU A 506 2.82 18.92 18.27
CA LEU A 506 1.48 19.47 18.08
C LEU A 506 1.00 19.33 16.64
N LEU A 507 1.84 19.62 15.64
CA LEU A 507 1.53 19.40 14.23
C LEU A 507 1.19 17.93 13.94
N GLY A 508 1.96 16.99 14.51
CA GLY A 508 1.67 15.56 14.41
C GLY A 508 0.29 15.19 14.97
N LYS A 509 -0.04 15.70 16.16
CA LYS A 509 -1.33 15.47 16.82
C LYS A 509 -2.50 16.12 16.07
N GLU A 510 -2.34 17.33 15.54
CA GLU A 510 -3.35 18.03 14.74
C GLU A 510 -3.64 17.28 13.45
N LYS A 511 -2.61 16.86 12.72
CA LYS A 511 -2.78 16.04 11.51
C LYS A 511 -3.52 14.73 11.80
N ARG A 512 -3.20 14.08 12.91
CA ARG A 512 -3.92 12.87 13.32
C ARG A 512 -5.40 13.15 13.57
N LYS A 513 -5.73 14.24 14.27
CA LYS A 513 -7.14 14.63 14.50
C LYS A 513 -7.87 14.89 13.19
N ALA A 514 -7.24 15.60 12.25
CA ALA A 514 -7.81 15.83 10.92
C ALA A 514 -8.02 14.51 10.17
N HIS A 515 -7.04 13.60 10.24
CA HIS A 515 -7.11 12.27 9.61
C HIS A 515 -8.24 11.41 10.20
N LEU A 516 -8.38 11.35 11.53
CA LEU A 516 -9.48 10.64 12.18
C LEU A 516 -10.85 11.27 11.89
N ALA A 517 -10.92 12.60 11.78
CA ALA A 517 -12.16 13.29 11.42
C ALA A 517 -12.58 12.97 9.98
N SER A 518 -11.64 12.83 9.04
CA SER A 518 -11.93 12.38 7.68
C SER A 518 -12.32 10.91 7.56
N GLU A 519 -11.96 10.07 8.55
CA GLU A 519 -12.38 8.66 8.57
C GLU A 519 -13.77 8.46 9.21
N ALA A 520 -14.27 9.44 9.95
CA ALA A 520 -15.57 9.39 10.62
C ALA A 520 -16.70 10.07 9.82
N GLN A 521 -16.35 10.83 8.77
CA GLN A 521 -17.26 11.42 7.78
C GLN A 521 -17.36 10.50 6.57
#